data_AF-A0A1S6J0A6-F1
#
_entry.id   AF-A0A1S6J0A6-F1
#
_cell.length_a   1.000
_cell.length_b   1.000
_cell.length_c   1.000
_cell.angle_alpha   90.00
_cell.angle_beta   90.00
_cell.angle_gamma   90.00
#
_symmetry.space_group_name_H-M   'P 1'
#
loop_
_entity.id
_entity.type
_entity.pdbx_description
1 polymer ?
#
loop_
_entity_poly.entity_id
_entity_poly.type
_entity_poly.pdbx_seq_one_letter_code
_entity_poly.pdbx_strand_id
1 'polypeptide(L)'
;METAEGTFFPIIDYEFYEKFSPYVTADRKDYIEIMSVESQQVPAKDAALVISWDEVLKRAQNQEKFLTTHKDSVKAAEVKKLYQQYVVYTLYGLNNTPLFSYETNTIDPEAKKSYLAAVKNPRHSEYLKMLSGYLDLLAKNNYVLTDEVKQYRDKVSEQ
;
A
#
# COMPACT_ATOMS: atom_id res chain seq x y z
N MET A 1 9.83 20.55 2.19
CA MET A 1 9.58 21.15 0.86
C MET A 1 10.16 20.21 -0.17
N GLU A 2 9.33 19.52 -0.93
CA GLU A 2 9.80 18.71 -2.06
C GLU A 2 9.94 19.62 -3.29
N THR A 3 11.04 19.48 -4.03
CA THR A 3 11.28 20.18 -5.29
C THR A 3 11.32 19.18 -6.44
N ALA A 4 10.32 19.23 -7.30
CA ALA A 4 10.37 18.62 -8.63
C ALA A 4 9.87 19.69 -9.61
N GLU A 5 10.73 20.09 -10.57
CA GLU A 5 10.35 20.93 -11.72
C GLU A 5 9.75 22.32 -11.40
N GLY A 6 10.24 22.99 -10.35
CA GLY A 6 9.76 24.35 -9.99
C GLY A 6 8.34 24.39 -9.41
N THR A 7 7.73 23.24 -9.16
CA THR A 7 6.44 23.11 -8.46
C THR A 7 6.68 22.72 -7.01
N PHE A 8 6.07 23.45 -6.08
CA PHE A 8 6.12 23.14 -4.65
C PHE A 8 4.94 22.27 -4.27
N PHE A 9 5.21 21.09 -3.71
CA PHE A 9 4.19 20.23 -3.11
C PHE A 9 4.28 20.34 -1.58
N PRO A 10 3.40 21.12 -0.91
CA PRO A 10 3.41 21.20 0.54
C PRO A 10 2.98 19.85 1.11
N ILE A 11 3.84 19.28 1.96
CA ILE A 11 3.52 18.10 2.77
C ILE A 11 3.07 18.64 4.13
N ILE A 12 1.87 18.25 4.56
CA ILE A 12 1.40 18.55 5.90
C ILE A 12 2.21 17.69 6.87
N ASP A 13 2.85 18.34 7.84
CA ASP A 13 3.53 17.67 8.94
C ASP A 13 2.49 17.10 9.92
N TYR A 14 2.17 15.82 9.76
CA TYR A 14 1.21 15.14 10.63
C TYR A 14 1.83 14.68 11.95
N GLU A 15 3.16 14.58 12.04
CA GLU A 15 3.87 14.28 13.28
C GLU A 15 3.59 15.37 14.33
N PHE A 16 3.57 16.64 13.91
CA PHE A 16 3.18 17.74 14.79
C PHE A 16 1.79 17.57 15.40
N TYR A 17 0.86 16.91 14.71
CA TYR A 17 -0.50 16.70 15.20
C TYR A 17 -0.61 15.55 16.22
N GLU A 18 0.40 14.68 16.34
CA GLU A 18 0.37 13.56 17.28
C GLU A 18 0.22 14.00 18.73
N LYS A 19 0.73 15.19 19.09
CA LYS A 19 0.55 15.78 20.44
C LYS A 19 -0.90 16.06 20.81
N PHE A 20 -1.80 16.15 19.82
CA PHE A 20 -3.23 16.34 20.04
C PHE A 20 -4.02 15.03 20.15
N SER A 21 -3.36 13.88 19.96
CA SER A 21 -3.99 12.54 20.07
C SER A 21 -4.83 12.34 21.34
N PRO A 22 -4.47 12.87 22.54
CA PRO A 22 -5.31 12.74 23.73
C PRO A 22 -6.63 13.52 23.70
N TYR A 23 -6.79 14.47 22.78
CA TYR A 23 -7.90 15.43 22.74
C TYR A 23 -8.83 15.22 21.53
N VAL A 24 -8.58 14.20 20.73
CA VAL A 24 -9.37 13.89 19.54
C VAL A 24 -10.08 12.54 19.69
N THR A 25 -11.07 12.30 18.86
CA THR A 25 -11.77 11.00 18.81
C THR A 25 -10.81 9.90 18.34
N ALA A 26 -11.13 8.64 18.67
CA ALA A 26 -10.28 7.49 18.35
C ALA A 26 -9.99 7.37 16.83
N ASP A 27 -10.98 7.63 15.97
CA ASP A 27 -10.78 7.65 14.52
C ASP A 27 -9.81 8.75 14.08
N ARG A 28 -9.83 9.92 14.74
CA ARG A 28 -8.91 11.02 14.40
C ARG A 28 -7.49 10.74 14.83
N LYS A 29 -7.33 10.09 15.98
CA LYS A 29 -6.03 9.62 16.43
C LYS A 29 -5.45 8.63 15.42
N ASP A 30 -6.19 7.58 15.07
CA ASP A 30 -5.70 6.55 14.15
C ASP A 30 -5.45 7.12 12.73
N TYR A 31 -6.24 8.09 12.29
CA TYR A 31 -5.99 8.82 11.04
C TYR A 31 -4.71 9.64 11.09
N ILE A 32 -4.45 10.37 12.19
CA ILE A 32 -3.20 11.13 12.38
C ILE A 32 -2.00 10.18 12.36
N GLU A 33 -2.09 9.02 13.03
CA GLU A 33 -1.01 8.01 13.03
C GLU A 33 -0.70 7.50 11.62
N ILE A 34 -1.72 7.19 10.81
CA ILE A 34 -1.53 6.80 9.40
C ILE A 34 -0.85 7.92 8.63
N MET A 35 -1.37 9.15 8.71
CA MET A 35 -0.86 10.26 7.92
C MET A 35 0.52 10.74 8.38
N SER A 36 0.87 10.56 9.66
CA SER A 36 2.20 10.82 10.20
C SER A 36 3.25 9.98 9.47
N VAL A 37 3.01 8.67 9.36
CA VAL A 37 3.86 7.74 8.61
C VAL A 37 3.99 8.14 7.13
N GLU A 38 2.88 8.50 6.47
CA GLU A 38 2.90 8.94 5.07
C GLU A 38 3.70 10.25 4.87
N SER A 39 3.61 11.18 5.84
CA SER A 39 4.26 12.49 5.75
C SER A 39 5.74 12.47 6.09
N GLN A 40 6.16 11.63 7.04
CA GLN A 40 7.57 11.47 7.43
C GLN A 40 8.37 10.68 6.40
N GLN A 41 7.73 9.68 5.78
CA GLN A 41 8.36 8.81 4.82
C GLN A 41 7.44 8.65 3.61
N VAL A 42 7.60 9.58 2.67
CA VAL A 42 6.89 9.60 1.39
C VAL A 42 7.11 8.25 0.69
N PRO A 43 6.04 7.53 0.29
CA PRO A 43 6.16 6.18 -0.25
C PRO A 43 6.71 6.14 -1.68
N ALA A 44 6.54 7.23 -2.43
CA ALA A 44 6.88 7.29 -3.85
C ALA A 44 7.50 8.63 -4.25
N LYS A 45 8.55 8.58 -5.07
CA LYS A 45 9.23 9.76 -5.65
C LYS A 45 9.70 9.43 -7.06
N ASP A 46 9.54 10.37 -7.99
CA ASP A 46 9.95 10.22 -9.39
C ASP A 46 9.47 8.88 -10.01
N ALA A 47 8.20 8.53 -9.76
CA ALA A 47 7.59 7.27 -10.19
C ALA A 47 8.33 5.99 -9.72
N ALA A 48 9.08 6.06 -8.62
CA ALA A 48 9.69 4.95 -7.91
C ALA A 48 9.09 4.82 -6.50
N LEU A 49 8.90 3.58 -6.03
CA LEU A 49 8.69 3.30 -4.62
C LEU A 49 10.03 3.51 -3.91
N VAL A 50 10.02 4.36 -2.88
CA VAL A 50 11.21 4.65 -2.07
C VAL A 50 11.12 4.04 -0.67
N ILE A 51 10.10 3.19 -0.47
CA ILE A 51 9.89 2.34 0.72
C ILE A 51 10.00 0.87 0.33
N SER A 52 10.26 0.00 1.31
CA SER A 52 10.33 -1.44 1.06
C SER A 52 8.95 -2.05 0.80
N TRP A 53 8.93 -3.23 0.17
CA TRP A 53 7.72 -4.01 0.00
C TRP A 53 7.05 -4.35 1.34
N ASP A 54 7.82 -4.70 2.37
CA ASP A 54 7.29 -4.90 3.73
C ASP A 54 6.54 -3.67 4.27
N GLU A 55 7.06 -2.47 4.01
CA GLU A 55 6.40 -1.23 4.44
C GLU A 55 5.13 -0.95 3.64
N VAL A 56 5.11 -1.26 2.32
CA VAL A 56 3.88 -1.22 1.51
C VAL A 56 2.80 -2.11 2.12
N LEU A 57 3.12 -3.37 2.44
CA LEU A 57 2.17 -4.31 3.04
C LEU A 57 1.67 -3.82 4.39
N LYS A 58 2.58 -3.37 5.26
CA LYS A 58 2.25 -2.90 6.61
C LYS A 58 1.32 -1.69 6.57
N ARG A 59 1.59 -0.71 5.70
CA ARG A 59 0.74 0.48 5.54
C ARG A 59 -0.65 0.11 5.02
N ALA A 60 -0.73 -0.78 4.02
CA ALA A 60 -2.01 -1.29 3.53
C ALA A 60 -2.85 -1.96 4.64
N GLN A 61 -2.23 -2.79 5.49
CA GLN A 61 -2.89 -3.44 6.62
C GLN A 61 -3.36 -2.43 7.69
N ASN A 62 -2.57 -1.40 7.97
CA ASN A 62 -2.98 -0.34 8.91
C ASN A 62 -4.18 0.45 8.38
N GLN A 63 -4.21 0.74 7.08
CA GLN A 63 -5.32 1.41 6.42
C GLN A 63 -6.57 0.51 6.39
N GLU A 64 -6.43 -0.79 6.12
CA GLU A 64 -7.53 -1.77 6.25
C GLU A 64 -8.08 -1.81 7.67
N LYS A 65 -7.22 -1.83 8.69
CA LYS A 65 -7.61 -1.80 10.10
C LYS A 65 -8.43 -0.55 10.42
N PHE A 66 -8.03 0.61 9.91
CA PHE A 66 -8.82 1.84 10.06
C PHE A 66 -10.21 1.69 9.45
N LEU A 67 -10.30 1.22 8.20
CA LEU A 67 -11.57 1.09 7.47
C LEU A 67 -12.51 0.07 8.11
N THR A 68 -11.98 -0.95 8.76
CA THR A 68 -12.77 -1.96 9.47
C THR A 68 -13.21 -1.48 10.86
N THR A 69 -12.38 -0.71 11.55
CA THR A 69 -12.64 -0.21 12.92
C THR A 69 -13.52 1.04 12.92
N HIS A 70 -13.30 1.97 11.99
CA HIS A 70 -13.89 3.32 11.97
C HIS A 70 -14.77 3.55 10.74
N LYS A 71 -15.73 2.64 10.51
CA LYS A 71 -16.58 2.63 9.31
C LYS A 71 -17.35 3.92 9.08
N ASP A 72 -17.77 4.58 10.16
CA ASP A 72 -18.57 5.81 10.13
C ASP A 72 -17.71 7.08 10.26
N SER A 73 -16.37 6.95 10.29
CA SER A 73 -15.49 8.11 10.33
C SER A 73 -15.65 8.92 9.05
N VAL A 74 -15.73 10.24 9.18
CA VAL A 74 -15.68 11.14 8.02
C VAL A 74 -14.34 11.10 7.27
N LYS A 75 -13.31 10.46 7.84
CA LYS A 75 -12.02 10.19 7.18
C LYS A 75 -11.96 8.85 6.44
N ALA A 76 -12.96 7.99 6.56
CA ALA A 76 -12.99 6.69 5.89
C ALA A 76 -12.82 6.79 4.37
N ALA A 77 -13.41 7.80 3.73
CA ALA A 77 -13.26 7.99 2.29
C ALA A 77 -11.82 8.35 1.86
N GLU A 78 -11.10 9.12 2.67
CA GLU A 78 -9.70 9.49 2.39
C GLU A 78 -8.78 8.29 2.61
N VAL A 79 -8.94 7.56 3.72
CA VAL A 79 -8.16 6.35 4.00
C VAL A 79 -8.47 5.25 2.99
N LYS A 80 -9.70 5.15 2.47
CA LYS A 80 -10.06 4.20 1.42
C LYS A 80 -9.28 4.45 0.13
N LYS A 81 -9.14 5.71 -0.29
CA LYS A 81 -8.34 6.07 -1.47
C LYS A 81 -6.87 5.71 -1.28
N LEU A 82 -6.32 6.01 -0.10
CA LEU A 82 -4.96 5.63 0.25
C LEU A 82 -4.78 4.10 0.22
N TYR A 83 -5.70 3.36 0.83
CA TYR A 83 -5.72 1.90 0.79
C TYR A 83 -5.74 1.34 -0.64
N GLN A 84 -6.60 1.87 -1.52
CA GLN A 84 -6.65 1.47 -2.92
C GLN A 84 -5.31 1.74 -3.63
N GLN A 85 -4.65 2.86 -3.35
CA GLN A 85 -3.32 3.17 -3.87
C GLN A 85 -2.27 2.15 -3.40
N TYR A 86 -2.29 1.75 -2.13
CA TYR A 86 -1.39 0.72 -1.62
C TYR A 86 -1.70 -0.69 -2.18
N VAL A 87 -2.96 -1.00 -2.48
CA VAL A 87 -3.33 -2.20 -3.24
C VAL A 87 -2.71 -2.16 -4.64
N VAL A 88 -2.76 -1.02 -5.33
CA VAL A 88 -2.10 -0.84 -6.63
C VAL A 88 -0.59 -1.00 -6.50
N TYR A 89 0.06 -0.39 -5.51
CA TYR A 89 1.49 -0.60 -5.26
C TYR A 89 1.82 -2.07 -5.05
N THR A 90 0.99 -2.79 -4.30
CA THR A 90 1.16 -4.23 -4.05
C THR A 90 1.09 -5.07 -5.33
N LEU A 91 0.25 -4.69 -6.30
CA LEU A 91 -0.01 -5.50 -7.51
C LEU A 91 0.85 -5.10 -8.70
N TYR A 92 1.33 -3.86 -8.75
CA TYR A 92 2.01 -3.29 -9.92
C TYR A 92 3.39 -2.73 -9.59
N GLY A 93 3.64 -2.28 -8.36
CA GLY A 93 4.76 -1.40 -8.04
C GLY A 93 4.56 -0.02 -8.66
N LEU A 94 5.66 0.59 -9.12
CA LEU A 94 5.66 1.84 -9.87
C LEU A 94 6.59 1.74 -11.08
N ASN A 95 6.52 2.69 -12.02
CA ASN A 95 7.26 2.60 -13.29
C ASN A 95 8.78 2.37 -13.12
N ASN A 96 9.42 3.03 -12.16
CA ASN A 96 10.85 2.92 -11.93
C ASN A 96 11.21 1.81 -10.92
N THR A 97 10.21 1.22 -10.26
CA THR A 97 10.35 0.09 -9.33
C THR A 97 9.16 -0.86 -9.54
N PRO A 98 9.06 -1.48 -10.73
CA PRO A 98 7.90 -2.29 -11.06
C PRO A 98 7.93 -3.58 -10.25
N LEU A 99 6.76 -4.11 -9.91
CA LEU A 99 6.68 -5.42 -9.26
C LEU A 99 7.19 -6.54 -10.17
N PHE A 100 7.07 -6.38 -11.49
CA PHE A 100 7.58 -7.34 -12.48
C PHE A 100 8.67 -6.68 -13.30
N SER A 101 9.79 -7.40 -13.48
CA SER A 101 10.87 -6.97 -14.36
C SER A 101 10.36 -6.75 -15.78
N TYR A 102 10.71 -5.62 -16.39
CA TYR A 102 10.40 -5.34 -17.79
C TYR A 102 11.11 -6.29 -18.76
N GLU A 103 12.23 -6.89 -18.36
CA GLU A 103 13.02 -7.78 -19.22
C GLU A 103 12.51 -9.22 -19.18
N THR A 104 12.20 -9.71 -17.98
CA THR A 104 11.92 -11.14 -17.75
C THR A 104 10.46 -11.41 -17.44
N ASN A 105 9.66 -10.37 -17.18
CA ASN A 105 8.29 -10.48 -16.64
C ASN A 105 8.21 -11.26 -15.31
N THR A 106 9.32 -11.51 -14.63
CA THR A 106 9.33 -12.21 -13.33
C THR A 106 9.10 -11.22 -12.20
N ILE A 107 8.41 -11.66 -11.15
CA ILE A 107 8.23 -10.86 -9.93
C ILE A 107 9.57 -10.47 -9.32
N ASP A 108 9.63 -9.27 -8.73
CA ASP A 108 10.72 -8.81 -7.89
C ASP A 108 10.98 -9.82 -6.75
N PRO A 109 12.23 -10.31 -6.59
CA PRO A 109 12.55 -11.31 -5.57
C PRO A 109 12.31 -10.84 -4.13
N GLU A 110 12.55 -9.56 -3.83
CA GLU A 110 12.32 -9.01 -2.49
C GLU A 110 10.83 -8.81 -2.22
N ALA A 111 10.04 -8.43 -3.22
CA ALA A 111 8.57 -8.41 -3.12
C ALA A 111 8.04 -9.81 -2.81
N LYS A 112 8.44 -10.81 -3.61
CA LYS A 112 8.02 -12.20 -3.41
C LYS A 112 8.33 -12.70 -2.00
N LYS A 113 9.54 -12.43 -1.51
CA LYS A 113 9.98 -12.79 -0.15
C LYS A 113 9.10 -12.12 0.92
N SER A 114 8.86 -10.82 0.80
CA SER A 114 8.00 -10.04 1.70
C SER A 114 6.56 -10.57 1.71
N TYR A 115 6.02 -10.85 0.52
CA TYR A 115 4.64 -11.29 0.35
C TYR A 115 4.43 -12.67 0.96
N LEU A 116 5.34 -13.62 0.70
CA LEU A 116 5.32 -14.95 1.30
C LEU A 116 5.46 -14.92 2.83
N ALA A 117 6.20 -13.96 3.37
CA ALA A 117 6.31 -13.77 4.81
C ALA A 117 5.00 -13.25 5.43
N ALA A 118 4.34 -12.28 4.77
CA ALA A 118 3.13 -11.64 5.26
C ALA A 118 1.91 -12.58 5.29
N VAL A 119 1.75 -13.44 4.28
CA VAL A 119 0.55 -14.31 4.18
C VAL A 119 0.60 -15.56 5.06
N LYS A 120 1.60 -15.72 5.93
CA LYS A 120 1.68 -16.88 6.84
C LYS A 120 0.50 -16.98 7.80
N ASN A 121 -0.11 -15.86 8.18
CA ASN A 121 -1.28 -15.80 9.05
C ASN A 121 -2.30 -14.77 8.53
N PRO A 122 -3.04 -15.07 7.44
CA PRO A 122 -3.94 -14.11 6.80
C PRO A 122 -5.27 -13.96 7.55
N ARG A 123 -5.43 -14.62 8.70
CA ARG A 123 -6.71 -14.69 9.42
C ARG A 123 -7.11 -13.28 9.83
N HIS A 124 -8.28 -12.85 9.37
CA HIS A 124 -8.94 -11.56 9.64
C HIS A 124 -8.51 -10.33 8.81
N SER A 125 -7.71 -10.50 7.74
CA SER A 125 -7.40 -9.42 6.78
C SER A 125 -7.85 -9.81 5.36
N GLU A 126 -8.76 -9.04 4.77
CA GLU A 126 -9.19 -9.24 3.37
C GLU A 126 -8.06 -8.87 2.41
N TYR A 127 -7.25 -7.87 2.75
CA TYR A 127 -6.01 -7.52 2.05
C TYR A 127 -5.05 -8.71 1.97
N LEU A 128 -4.74 -9.35 3.11
CA LEU A 128 -3.83 -10.51 3.11
C LEU A 128 -4.45 -11.75 2.44
N LYS A 129 -5.77 -11.91 2.47
CA LYS A 129 -6.46 -12.95 1.68
C LYS A 129 -6.33 -12.71 0.19
N MET A 130 -6.52 -11.46 -0.27
CA MET A 130 -6.29 -11.05 -1.66
C MET A 130 -4.83 -11.32 -2.06
N LEU A 131 -3.87 -10.94 -1.21
CA LEU A 131 -2.45 -11.18 -1.45
C LEU A 131 -2.12 -12.67 -1.51
N SER A 132 -2.71 -13.48 -0.63
CA SER A 132 -2.55 -14.94 -0.64
C SER A 132 -3.08 -15.55 -1.94
N GLY A 133 -4.29 -15.16 -2.37
CA GLY A 133 -4.86 -15.63 -3.64
C GLY A 133 -4.04 -15.18 -4.85
N TYR A 134 -3.46 -13.98 -4.78
CA TYR A 134 -2.53 -13.49 -5.80
C TYR A 134 -1.25 -14.31 -5.86
N LEU A 135 -0.64 -14.65 -4.72
CA LEU A 135 0.53 -15.52 -4.64
C LEU A 135 0.26 -16.93 -5.16
N ASP A 136 -0.91 -17.49 -4.88
CA ASP A 136 -1.32 -18.80 -5.42
C ASP A 136 -1.40 -18.77 -6.95
N LEU A 137 -1.97 -17.70 -7.51
CA LEU A 137 -2.02 -17.48 -8.96
C LEU A 137 -0.62 -17.31 -9.56
N LEU A 138 0.24 -16.52 -8.91
CA LEU A 138 1.63 -16.34 -9.33
C LEU A 138 2.40 -17.66 -9.30
N ALA A 139 2.24 -18.46 -8.25
CA ALA A 139 2.91 -19.76 -8.14
C ALA A 139 2.53 -20.70 -9.29
N LYS A 140 1.25 -20.74 -9.68
CA LYS A 140 0.77 -21.50 -10.86
C LYS A 140 1.38 -21.01 -12.18
N ASN A 141 1.67 -19.71 -12.25
CA ASN A 141 2.24 -19.05 -13.42
C ASN A 141 3.78 -18.88 -13.32
N ASN A 142 4.46 -19.70 -12.51
CA ASN A 142 5.93 -19.65 -12.31
C ASN A 142 6.46 -18.26 -11.91
N TYR A 143 5.63 -17.46 -11.23
CA TYR A 143 5.90 -16.08 -10.82
C TYR A 143 6.20 -15.13 -11.98
N VAL A 144 5.59 -15.39 -13.14
CA VAL A 144 5.68 -14.56 -14.36
C VAL A 144 4.38 -13.81 -14.58
N LEU A 145 4.47 -12.59 -15.11
CA LEU A 145 3.34 -11.77 -15.52
C LEU A 145 2.68 -12.31 -16.81
N THR A 146 1.85 -13.32 -16.66
CA THR A 146 1.00 -13.86 -17.74
C THR A 146 -0.27 -13.04 -17.91
N ASP A 147 -1.05 -13.29 -18.98
CA ASP A 147 -2.31 -12.60 -19.20
C ASP A 147 -3.36 -12.91 -18.12
N GLU A 148 -3.33 -14.11 -17.53
CA GLU A 148 -4.16 -14.47 -16.37
C GLU A 148 -3.82 -13.60 -15.16
N VAL A 149 -2.51 -13.40 -14.90
CA VAL A 149 -2.03 -12.52 -13.82
C VAL A 149 -2.42 -11.07 -14.09
N LYS A 150 -2.33 -10.59 -15.34
CA LYS A 150 -2.77 -9.23 -15.71
C LYS A 150 -4.26 -9.02 -15.42
N GLN A 151 -5.11 -9.93 -15.91
CA GLN A 151 -6.56 -9.88 -15.70
C GLN A 151 -6.94 -9.88 -14.22
N TYR A 152 -6.23 -10.66 -13.39
CA TYR A 152 -6.45 -10.64 -11.94
C TYR A 152 -6.16 -9.26 -11.36
N ARG A 153 -5.01 -8.66 -11.68
CA ARG A 153 -4.64 -7.34 -11.13
C ARG A 153 -5.65 -6.27 -11.54
N ASP A 154 -6.06 -6.26 -12.81
CA ASP A 154 -6.99 -5.28 -13.34
C ASP A 154 -8.33 -5.34 -12.59
N LYS A 155 -8.89 -6.56 -12.44
CA LYS A 155 -10.12 -6.82 -11.68
C LYS A 155 -10.05 -6.38 -10.21
N VAL A 156 -8.88 -6.52 -9.57
CA VAL A 156 -8.72 -6.10 -8.16
C VAL A 156 -8.55 -4.58 -8.05
N SER A 157 -7.84 -3.95 -8.99
CA SER A 157 -7.56 -2.52 -8.98
C SER A 157 -8.76 -1.63 -9.35
N GLU A 158 -9.79 -2.20 -9.99
CA GLU A 158 -11.03 -1.51 -10.35
C GLU A 158 -12.06 -1.37 -9.21
N GLN A 159 -11.77 -1.93 -8.01
CA GLN A 159 -12.69 -1.98 -6.85
C GLN A 159 -12.46 -0.84 -5.83
#